data_AF-A0A077ZSY8-F1
#
_entry.id   AF-A0A077ZSY8-F1
#
_cell.length_a   1.000
_cell.length_b   1.000
_cell.length_c   1.000
_cell.angle_alpha   90.00
_cell.angle_beta   90.00
_cell.angle_gamma   90.00
#
_symmetry.space_group_name_H-M   'P 1'
#
loop_
_entity.id
_entity.type
_entity.pdbx_description
1 polymer ?
#
loop_
_entity_poly.entity_id
_entity_poly.type
_entity_poly.pdbx_seq_one_letter_code
_entity_poly.pdbx_strand_id
1 'polypeptide(L)'
;MHYLGNKYRQNTIAKIVLVGTSDTIVAAQYKGKVLTATIFLGIYLLAVSAFTYLVMRKTTKKWVTITYTVLLFICLGIFGGIAYVGPTVRDETAQEFYTQCKPENITSDLKKIDALYVTANSQLCTVACPCDADSKDWKNYQSSALVLQNLLPTQSKEVVTQQIAQKTLSNVLMITDDKGADKYPECKAVDVTLKAFMAANFNNSAYTLQQGLDLLDAVEDDFECASMCSTSRYFAFSKVGHGPPSQNCTSGINKVMNKAASITFWSGLIFGIITFVGIVLSFLLIFRKKHDNEEPLLNH
;
A
#
# COMPACT_ATOMS: atom_id res chain seq x y z
N MET A 1 -4.74 -34.14 -15.12
CA MET A 1 -5.00 -32.69 -14.99
C MET A 1 -3.66 -31.97 -14.91
N HIS A 2 -3.26 -31.33 -16.01
CA HIS A 2 -1.93 -30.73 -16.19
C HIS A 2 -1.83 -29.40 -15.45
N TYR A 3 -0.92 -29.32 -14.48
CA TYR A 3 -0.46 -28.10 -13.84
C TYR A 3 0.44 -27.31 -14.83
N LEU A 4 -0.18 -26.50 -15.69
CA LEU A 4 0.49 -25.48 -16.49
C LEU A 4 -0.07 -24.11 -16.09
N GLY A 5 0.34 -23.60 -14.92
CA GLY A 5 -0.28 -22.39 -14.37
C GLY A 5 0.57 -21.56 -13.40
N ASN A 6 1.89 -21.77 -13.30
CA ASN A 6 2.67 -21.06 -12.27
C ASN A 6 3.85 -20.20 -12.77
N LYS A 7 4.27 -20.33 -14.04
CA LYS A 7 5.40 -19.54 -14.55
C LYS A 7 5.02 -18.10 -14.93
N TYR A 8 3.74 -17.84 -15.23
CA TYR A 8 3.25 -16.48 -15.53
C TYR A 8 2.90 -15.68 -14.26
N ARG A 9 2.53 -16.35 -13.15
CA ARG A 9 2.16 -15.70 -11.88
C ARG A 9 3.36 -15.05 -11.17
N GLN A 10 4.54 -15.68 -11.24
CA GLN A 10 5.77 -15.13 -10.64
C GLN A 10 6.25 -13.84 -11.33
N ASN A 11 6.09 -13.73 -12.66
CA ASN A 11 6.43 -12.51 -13.38
C ASN A 11 5.44 -11.35 -13.14
N THR A 12 4.18 -11.65 -12.83
CA THR A 12 3.19 -10.61 -12.53
C THR A 12 3.34 -10.05 -11.12
N ILE A 13 3.66 -10.89 -10.12
CA ILE A 13 3.89 -10.42 -8.74
C ILE A 13 5.21 -9.64 -8.65
N ALA A 14 6.28 -10.10 -9.32
CA ALA A 14 7.51 -9.32 -9.45
C ALA A 14 7.27 -7.96 -10.13
N LYS A 15 6.35 -7.89 -11.11
CA LYS A 15 5.93 -6.63 -11.76
C LYS A 15 5.02 -5.74 -10.91
N ILE A 16 4.11 -6.29 -10.12
CA ILE A 16 3.25 -5.51 -9.22
C ILE A 16 4.07 -4.90 -8.08
N VAL A 17 5.11 -5.62 -7.61
CA VAL A 17 6.12 -5.05 -6.71
C VAL A 17 6.97 -4.00 -7.44
N LEU A 18 7.30 -4.19 -8.73
CA LEU A 18 8.10 -3.24 -9.54
C LEU A 18 7.41 -1.90 -9.85
N VAL A 19 6.08 -1.83 -9.83
CA VAL A 19 5.34 -0.54 -9.96
C VAL A 19 5.25 0.16 -8.59
N GLY A 20 5.60 -0.55 -7.51
CA GLY A 20 5.48 -0.12 -6.12
C GLY A 20 6.77 0.35 -5.43
N THR A 21 7.94 0.38 -6.08
CA THR A 21 9.21 0.50 -5.34
C THR A 21 10.19 1.60 -5.76
N SER A 22 9.98 2.39 -6.82
CA SER A 22 10.84 3.56 -7.08
C SER A 22 10.17 4.92 -6.83
N ASP A 23 8.85 5.03 -7.04
CA ASP A 23 8.11 6.30 -6.84
C ASP A 23 7.09 6.25 -5.70
N THR A 24 6.98 5.11 -5.03
CA THR A 24 5.85 4.81 -4.14
C THR A 24 6.29 4.69 -2.67
N ILE A 25 7.60 4.62 -2.43
CA ILE A 25 8.27 5.10 -1.19
C ILE A 25 8.11 6.63 -1.03
N VAL A 26 7.94 7.35 -2.15
CA VAL A 26 7.57 8.78 -2.11
C VAL A 26 6.07 8.95 -1.79
N ALA A 27 5.21 7.95 -1.98
CA ALA A 27 3.76 8.10 -1.86
C ALA A 27 3.22 8.11 -0.42
N ALA A 28 4.00 7.68 0.58
CA ALA A 28 3.50 7.59 1.96
C ALA A 28 3.69 8.88 2.78
N GLN A 29 4.79 9.62 2.57
CA GLN A 29 4.89 11.03 2.99
C GLN A 29 3.86 11.94 2.30
N TYR A 30 3.10 11.41 1.35
CA TYR A 30 2.13 12.14 0.55
C TYR A 30 0.69 12.03 1.05
N LYS A 31 0.38 11.48 2.24
CA LYS A 31 -1.01 11.55 2.76
C LYS A 31 -1.59 12.98 2.73
N GLY A 32 -0.77 13.98 3.09
CA GLY A 32 -1.10 15.39 2.94
C GLY A 32 -0.93 15.89 1.50
N LYS A 33 0.20 15.57 0.86
CA LYS A 33 0.56 16.09 -0.47
C LYS A 33 -0.31 15.55 -1.61
N VAL A 34 -0.81 14.31 -1.55
CA VAL A 34 -1.78 13.74 -2.50
C VAL A 34 -3.09 14.49 -2.42
N LEU A 35 -3.60 14.76 -1.21
CA LEU A 35 -4.83 15.55 -1.06
C LEU A 35 -4.64 16.95 -1.64
N THR A 36 -3.54 17.61 -1.29
CA THR A 36 -3.18 18.92 -1.84
C THR A 36 -3.02 18.87 -3.37
N ALA A 37 -2.31 17.89 -3.92
CA ALA A 37 -2.13 17.71 -5.36
C ALA A 37 -3.47 17.43 -6.06
N THR A 38 -4.35 16.66 -5.44
CA THR A 38 -5.70 16.37 -5.98
C THR A 38 -6.54 17.65 -6.01
N ILE A 39 -6.47 18.47 -4.96
CA ILE A 39 -7.15 19.78 -4.92
C ILE A 39 -6.58 20.71 -5.99
N PHE A 40 -5.26 20.84 -6.09
CA PHE A 40 -4.62 21.68 -7.12
C PHE A 40 -4.94 21.21 -8.53
N LEU A 41 -4.92 19.89 -8.77
CA LEU A 41 -5.30 19.30 -10.05
C LEU A 41 -6.78 19.60 -10.36
N GLY A 42 -7.67 19.48 -9.38
CA GLY A 42 -9.08 19.83 -9.52
C GLY A 42 -9.31 21.30 -9.89
N ILE A 43 -8.64 22.23 -9.20
CA ILE A 43 -8.69 23.67 -9.51
C ILE A 43 -8.13 23.95 -10.90
N TYR A 44 -6.99 23.34 -11.23
CA TYR A 44 -6.37 23.46 -12.56
C TYR A 44 -7.33 23.01 -13.66
N LEU A 45 -8.01 21.88 -13.47
CA LEU A 45 -8.98 21.35 -14.44
C LEU A 45 -10.21 22.26 -14.56
N LEU A 46 -10.69 22.85 -13.46
CA LEU A 46 -11.74 23.87 -13.51
C LEU A 46 -11.29 25.11 -14.29
N ALA A 47 -10.07 25.61 -14.08
CA ALA A 47 -9.52 26.73 -14.83
C ALA A 47 -9.38 26.40 -16.32
N VAL A 48 -8.90 25.21 -16.67
CA VAL A 48 -8.80 24.74 -18.07
C VAL A 48 -10.18 24.62 -18.71
N SER A 49 -11.19 24.09 -18.00
CA SER A 49 -12.55 24.00 -18.52
C SER A 49 -13.18 25.38 -18.76
N ALA A 50 -12.98 26.34 -17.84
CA ALA A 50 -13.45 27.71 -17.98
C ALA A 50 -12.75 28.45 -19.13
N PHE A 51 -11.42 28.32 -19.23
CA PHE A 51 -10.65 28.88 -20.34
C PHE A 51 -11.10 28.29 -21.67
N THR A 52 -11.32 26.98 -21.72
CA THR A 52 -11.77 26.32 -22.96
C THR A 52 -13.18 26.78 -23.35
N TYR A 53 -14.07 26.97 -22.39
CA TYR A 53 -15.38 27.57 -22.65
C TYR A 53 -15.25 28.97 -23.27
N LEU A 54 -14.35 29.83 -22.75
CA LEU A 54 -14.09 31.16 -23.31
C LEU A 54 -13.51 31.10 -24.73
N VAL A 55 -12.58 30.18 -24.99
CA VAL A 55 -12.00 29.97 -26.33
C VAL A 55 -13.06 29.47 -27.30
N MET A 56 -13.89 28.50 -26.90
CA MET A 56 -14.99 28.00 -27.72
C MET A 56 -16.02 29.07 -28.05
N ARG A 57 -16.29 29.98 -27.10
CA ARG A 57 -17.18 31.13 -27.35
C ARG A 57 -16.62 32.08 -28.42
N LYS A 58 -15.31 32.28 -28.46
CA LYS A 58 -14.66 33.20 -29.41
C LYS A 58 -14.34 32.55 -30.77
N THR A 59 -14.17 31.23 -30.82
CA THR A 59 -13.79 30.53 -32.05
C THR A 59 -15.01 30.21 -32.92
N THR A 60 -15.04 30.78 -34.12
CA THR A 60 -16.10 30.51 -35.12
C THR A 60 -15.87 29.22 -35.91
N LYS A 61 -14.75 28.52 -35.73
CA LYS A 61 -14.44 27.29 -36.49
C LYS A 61 -15.07 26.04 -35.85
N LYS A 62 -16.00 25.39 -36.56
CA LYS A 62 -16.70 24.16 -36.11
C LYS A 62 -15.75 23.01 -35.75
N TRP A 63 -14.66 22.86 -36.50
CA TRP A 63 -13.66 21.81 -36.28
C TRP A 63 -13.02 21.84 -34.90
N VAL A 64 -12.76 23.02 -34.35
CA VAL A 64 -12.13 23.16 -33.02
C VAL A 64 -13.04 22.61 -31.93
N THR A 65 -14.35 22.91 -31.99
CA THR A 65 -15.34 22.39 -31.04
C THR A 65 -15.46 20.87 -31.13
N ILE A 66 -15.47 20.30 -32.34
CA ILE A 66 -15.55 18.84 -32.54
C ILE A 66 -14.33 18.14 -31.93
N THR A 67 -13.12 18.62 -32.24
CA THR A 67 -11.87 18.04 -31.70
C THR A 67 -11.86 18.08 -30.18
N TYR A 68 -12.32 19.18 -29.57
CA TYR A 68 -12.39 19.30 -28.11
C TYR A 68 -13.39 18.33 -27.48
N THR A 69 -14.59 18.20 -28.06
CA THR A 69 -15.58 17.23 -27.58
C THR A 69 -15.04 15.80 -27.63
N VAL A 70 -14.31 15.42 -28.70
CA VAL A 70 -13.65 14.11 -28.80
C VAL A 70 -12.61 13.93 -27.70
N LEU A 71 -11.80 14.94 -27.40
CA LEU A 71 -10.83 14.89 -26.31
C LEU A 71 -11.52 14.68 -24.94
N LEU A 72 -12.63 15.38 -24.68
CA LEU A 72 -13.42 15.19 -23.45
C LEU A 72 -13.98 13.77 -23.32
N PHE A 73 -14.44 13.17 -24.42
CA PHE A 73 -14.87 11.76 -24.40
C PHE A 73 -13.73 10.80 -24.06
N ILE A 74 -12.53 11.03 -24.60
CA ILE A 74 -11.34 10.23 -24.28
C ILE A 74 -10.99 10.38 -22.79
N CYS A 75 -10.98 11.61 -22.26
CA CYS A 75 -10.76 11.85 -20.84
C CYS A 75 -11.81 11.12 -19.98
N LEU A 76 -13.10 11.24 -20.32
CA LEU A 76 -14.17 10.55 -19.60
C LEU A 76 -13.96 9.03 -19.58
N GLY A 77 -13.54 8.43 -20.70
CA GLY A 77 -13.23 7.00 -20.78
C GLY A 77 -12.08 6.58 -19.89
N ILE A 78 -10.97 7.34 -19.87
CA ILE A 78 -9.79 7.03 -19.04
C ILE A 78 -10.14 7.15 -17.55
N PHE A 79 -10.69 8.29 -17.13
CA PHE A 79 -10.99 8.53 -15.71
C PHE A 79 -12.16 7.67 -15.21
N GLY A 80 -13.18 7.46 -16.04
CA GLY A 80 -14.27 6.53 -15.74
C GLY A 80 -13.77 5.08 -15.63
N GLY A 81 -12.86 4.67 -16.51
CA GLY A 81 -12.21 3.36 -16.46
C GLY A 81 -11.42 3.15 -15.17
N ILE A 82 -10.59 4.12 -14.76
CA ILE A 82 -9.83 4.05 -13.50
C ILE A 82 -10.78 4.00 -12.29
N ALA A 83 -11.83 4.83 -12.27
CA ALA A 83 -12.79 4.86 -11.18
C ALA A 83 -13.56 3.54 -11.05
N TYR A 84 -13.84 2.87 -12.18
CA TYR A 84 -14.54 1.58 -12.22
C TYR A 84 -13.63 0.40 -11.86
N VAL A 85 -12.44 0.32 -12.46
CA VAL A 85 -11.50 -0.81 -12.29
C VAL A 85 -10.74 -0.75 -10.96
N GLY A 86 -10.51 0.44 -10.42
CA GLY A 86 -9.74 0.66 -9.19
C GLY A 86 -10.24 -0.17 -7.99
N PRO A 87 -11.54 -0.11 -7.63
CA PRO A 87 -12.09 -0.93 -6.56
C PRO A 87 -11.92 -2.44 -6.78
N THR A 88 -12.10 -2.93 -8.01
CA THR A 88 -11.95 -4.36 -8.33
C THR A 88 -10.51 -4.84 -8.13
N VAL A 89 -9.54 -4.11 -8.68
CA VAL A 89 -8.11 -4.45 -8.52
C VAL A 89 -7.69 -4.40 -7.05
N ARG A 90 -8.23 -3.46 -6.28
CA ARG A 90 -8.02 -3.41 -4.83
C ARG A 90 -8.54 -4.67 -4.15
N ASP A 91 -9.79 -5.05 -4.42
CA ASP A 91 -10.43 -6.19 -3.76
C ASP A 91 -9.71 -7.51 -4.08
N GLU A 92 -9.28 -7.68 -5.34
CA GLU A 92 -8.45 -8.81 -5.75
C GLU A 92 -7.09 -8.82 -5.01
N THR A 93 -6.44 -7.67 -4.88
CA THR A 93 -5.16 -7.55 -4.16
C THR A 93 -5.32 -7.87 -2.67
N ALA A 94 -6.36 -7.34 -2.02
CA ALA A 94 -6.65 -7.60 -0.62
C ALA A 94 -6.97 -9.09 -0.38
N GLN A 95 -7.70 -9.72 -1.31
CA GLN A 95 -8.01 -11.15 -1.26
C GLN A 95 -6.75 -12.02 -1.44
N GLU A 96 -5.84 -11.63 -2.32
CA GLU A 96 -4.57 -12.32 -2.51
C GLU A 96 -3.70 -12.24 -1.24
N PHE A 97 -3.60 -11.07 -0.59
CA PHE A 97 -2.91 -10.95 0.70
C PHE A 97 -3.54 -11.82 1.78
N TYR A 98 -4.87 -11.80 1.90
CA TYR A 98 -5.58 -12.67 2.85
C TYR A 98 -5.29 -14.15 2.59
N THR A 99 -5.29 -14.54 1.32
CA THR A 99 -4.98 -15.92 0.91
C THR A 99 -3.56 -16.30 1.27
N GLN A 100 -2.57 -15.45 0.99
CA GLN A 100 -1.17 -15.71 1.35
C GLN A 100 -0.93 -15.76 2.87
N CYS A 101 -1.76 -15.08 3.66
CA CYS A 101 -1.67 -15.08 5.11
C CYS A 101 -2.35 -16.27 5.80
N LYS A 102 -3.13 -17.09 5.08
CA LYS A 102 -3.74 -18.30 5.64
C LYS A 102 -2.67 -19.25 6.22
N PRO A 103 -2.97 -19.94 7.35
CA PRO A 103 -2.02 -20.82 8.01
C PRO A 103 -1.58 -22.01 7.14
N GLU A 104 -2.43 -22.45 6.22
CA GLU A 104 -2.16 -23.55 5.28
C GLU A 104 -1.09 -23.19 4.23
N ASN A 105 -0.88 -21.90 3.95
CA ASN A 105 0.00 -21.42 2.88
C ASN A 105 1.40 -21.08 3.40
N ILE A 106 2.07 -22.08 4.00
CA ILE A 106 3.39 -21.92 4.65
C ILE A 106 4.47 -21.48 3.64
N THR A 107 4.30 -21.80 2.35
CA THR A 107 5.27 -21.47 1.29
C THR A 107 5.08 -20.06 0.71
N SER A 108 4.10 -19.28 1.17
CA SER A 108 3.86 -17.93 0.65
C SER A 108 5.01 -16.99 0.99
N ASP A 109 5.24 -16.00 0.13
CA ASP A 109 6.34 -15.06 0.34
C ASP A 109 6.12 -14.17 1.56
N LEU A 110 4.87 -13.82 1.87
CA LEU A 110 4.53 -13.11 3.10
C LEU A 110 4.84 -13.94 4.35
N LYS A 111 4.63 -15.27 4.33
CA LYS A 111 4.97 -16.13 5.47
C LYS A 111 6.47 -16.27 5.67
N LYS A 112 7.26 -16.26 4.59
CA LYS A 112 8.72 -16.22 4.70
C LYS A 112 9.17 -14.92 5.37
N ILE A 113 8.62 -13.79 4.95
CA ILE A 113 8.88 -12.49 5.58
C ILE A 113 8.51 -12.55 7.07
N ASP A 114 7.31 -13.06 7.42
CA ASP A 114 6.92 -13.27 8.83
C ASP A 114 7.92 -14.13 9.62
N ALA A 115 8.51 -15.16 9.03
CA ALA A 115 9.53 -15.98 9.69
C ALA A 115 10.80 -15.17 10.03
N LEU A 116 11.16 -14.21 9.17
CA LEU A 116 12.23 -13.26 9.46
C LEU A 116 11.84 -12.35 10.63
N TYR A 117 10.59 -11.88 10.70
CA TYR A 117 10.08 -11.11 11.84
C TYR A 117 10.07 -11.91 13.14
N VAL A 118 9.75 -13.21 13.11
CA VAL A 118 9.84 -14.09 14.28
C VAL A 118 11.28 -14.15 14.78
N THR A 119 12.24 -14.29 13.87
CA THR A 119 13.66 -14.30 14.21
C THR A 119 14.09 -12.96 14.80
N ALA A 120 13.70 -11.85 14.16
CA ALA A 120 13.98 -10.51 14.63
C ALA A 120 13.43 -10.26 16.04
N ASN A 121 12.16 -10.58 16.28
CA ASN A 121 11.50 -10.44 17.58
C ASN A 121 12.12 -11.31 18.68
N SER A 122 12.79 -12.41 18.32
CA SER A 122 13.47 -13.28 19.29
C SER A 122 14.84 -12.76 19.73
N GLN A 123 15.43 -11.84 18.97
CA GLN A 123 16.80 -11.34 19.19
C GLN A 123 16.85 -9.85 19.56
N LEU A 124 15.92 -9.05 19.04
CA LEU A 124 15.82 -7.63 19.31
C LEU A 124 15.33 -7.37 20.74
N CYS A 125 15.87 -6.33 21.38
CA CYS A 125 15.63 -6.00 22.78
C CYS A 125 15.97 -7.11 23.78
N THR A 126 16.98 -7.93 23.46
CA THR A 126 17.52 -8.97 24.35
C THR A 126 18.87 -8.55 24.94
N VAL A 127 19.42 -9.34 25.85
CA VAL A 127 20.78 -9.10 26.39
C VAL A 127 21.84 -9.08 25.27
N ALA A 128 21.63 -9.85 24.20
CA ALA A 128 22.56 -9.90 23.06
C ALA A 128 22.40 -8.72 22.10
N CYS A 129 21.23 -8.08 22.08
CA CYS A 129 20.95 -6.87 21.32
C CYS A 129 19.97 -5.97 22.07
N PRO A 130 20.46 -5.14 23.02
CA PRO A 130 19.65 -4.11 23.66
C PRO A 130 19.10 -3.16 22.60
N CYS A 131 17.90 -2.64 22.79
CA CYS A 131 17.27 -1.71 21.85
C CYS A 131 17.14 -0.31 22.42
N ASP A 132 17.16 0.70 21.55
CA ASP A 132 16.86 2.09 21.92
C ASP A 132 15.33 2.29 21.91
N ALA A 133 14.72 2.21 23.10
CA ALA A 133 13.28 2.36 23.26
C ALA A 133 12.94 2.95 24.64
N ASP A 134 12.03 3.95 24.69
CA ASP A 134 11.54 4.47 25.97
C ASP A 134 10.56 3.46 26.59
N SER A 135 10.92 2.91 27.74
CA SER A 135 10.07 2.05 28.57
C SER A 135 8.64 2.58 28.78
N LYS A 136 8.43 3.90 28.72
CA LYS A 136 7.10 4.54 28.87
C LYS A 136 6.14 4.16 27.76
N ASP A 137 6.61 4.07 26.52
CA ASP A 137 5.77 3.74 25.36
C ASP A 137 5.31 2.27 25.38
N TRP A 138 5.95 1.46 26.22
CA TRP A 138 5.71 0.02 26.38
C TRP A 138 4.95 -0.36 27.66
N LYS A 139 4.62 0.60 28.53
CA LYS A 139 3.99 0.33 29.85
C LYS A 139 2.67 -0.44 29.78
N ASN A 140 1.92 -0.28 28.69
CA ASN A 140 0.63 -0.94 28.48
C ASN A 140 0.71 -2.14 27.55
N TYR A 141 1.89 -2.47 27.04
CA TYR A 141 2.05 -3.58 26.11
C TYR A 141 2.07 -4.91 26.88
N GLN A 142 0.90 -5.50 27.09
CA GLN A 142 0.82 -6.91 27.43
C GLN A 142 1.22 -7.70 26.19
N SER A 143 2.49 -8.11 26.12
CA SER A 143 2.95 -8.97 25.05
C SER A 143 2.02 -10.19 25.03
N SER A 144 1.29 -10.34 23.93
CA SER A 144 0.41 -11.50 23.76
C SER A 144 1.35 -12.69 23.61
N ALA A 145 1.69 -13.35 24.72
CA ALA A 145 2.54 -14.55 24.75
C ALA A 145 1.92 -15.76 23.99
N LEU A 146 0.89 -15.51 23.18
CA LEU A 146 -0.03 -16.46 22.57
C LEU A 146 0.47 -17.04 21.24
N VAL A 147 1.55 -16.52 20.63
CA VAL A 147 1.94 -16.97 19.28
C VAL A 147 2.92 -18.15 19.28
N LEU A 148 3.72 -18.34 20.35
CA LEU A 148 4.67 -19.47 20.37
C LEU A 148 3.98 -20.83 20.57
N GLN A 149 2.76 -20.87 21.13
CA GLN A 149 2.05 -22.13 21.37
C GLN A 149 1.52 -22.82 20.10
N ASN A 150 1.36 -22.08 18.99
CA ASN A 150 0.77 -22.62 17.75
C ASN A 150 1.80 -23.03 16.70
N LEU A 151 3.10 -22.78 16.91
CA LEU A 151 4.17 -23.14 15.97
C LEU A 151 4.94 -24.40 16.38
N LEU A 152 4.77 -24.89 17.61
CA LEU A 152 5.28 -26.21 17.98
C LEU A 152 4.24 -27.27 17.58
N PRO A 153 4.57 -28.20 16.66
CA PRO A 153 3.68 -29.31 16.34
C PRO A 153 3.43 -30.10 17.62
N THR A 154 2.15 -30.34 17.87
CA THR A 154 1.56 -31.10 18.96
C THR A 154 2.13 -32.52 19.01
N GLN A 155 3.35 -32.69 19.50
CA GLN A 155 3.92 -33.99 19.79
C GLN A 155 3.65 -34.34 21.26
N SER A 156 2.84 -35.40 21.39
CA SER A 156 2.59 -36.23 22.56
C SER A 156 2.02 -35.57 23.83
N LYS A 157 0.83 -36.06 24.17
CA LYS A 157 0.15 -35.94 25.46
C LYS A 157 1.06 -36.39 26.61
N GLU A 158 1.78 -35.46 27.22
CA GLU A 158 2.18 -35.58 28.63
C GLU A 158 1.68 -34.33 29.36
N VAL A 159 0.46 -34.50 29.88
CA VAL A 159 -0.30 -33.51 30.61
C VAL A 159 0.17 -33.56 32.08
N VAL A 160 0.17 -32.40 32.73
CA VAL A 160 0.30 -32.19 34.19
C VAL A 160 1.72 -31.95 34.74
N THR A 161 2.49 -30.96 34.24
CA THR A 161 3.36 -30.10 35.12
C THR A 161 3.81 -28.76 34.47
N GLN A 162 3.14 -28.20 33.46
CA GLN A 162 3.62 -26.97 32.77
C GLN A 162 2.96 -25.65 33.22
N GLN A 163 1.99 -25.66 34.14
CA GLN A 163 1.28 -24.43 34.54
C GLN A 163 2.09 -23.47 35.44
N ILE A 164 3.18 -23.93 36.06
CA ILE A 164 4.01 -23.08 36.93
C ILE A 164 5.15 -22.40 36.14
N ALA A 165 5.67 -23.01 35.07
CA ALA A 165 6.70 -22.39 34.22
C ALA A 165 6.15 -21.29 33.30
N GLN A 166 4.85 -21.30 33.02
CA GLN A 166 4.21 -20.34 32.12
C GLN A 166 3.94 -18.97 32.77
N LYS A 167 3.85 -18.93 34.10
CA LYS A 167 3.65 -17.67 34.86
C LYS A 167 4.94 -16.87 35.06
N THR A 168 6.10 -17.52 34.95
CA THR A 168 7.42 -16.89 35.08
C THR A 168 8.02 -16.43 33.75
N LEU A 169 7.46 -16.83 32.60
CA LEU A 169 7.90 -16.38 31.27
C LEU A 169 7.19 -15.11 30.77
N SER A 170 6.14 -14.64 31.46
CA SER A 170 5.31 -13.52 30.98
C SER A 170 5.93 -12.13 31.17
N ASN A 171 7.09 -12.05 31.81
CA ASN A 171 7.91 -10.84 31.83
C ASN A 171 9.20 -11.12 31.06
N VAL A 172 9.10 -11.33 29.74
CA VAL A 172 10.28 -11.15 28.88
C VAL A 172 10.67 -9.69 29.04
N LEU A 173 11.65 -9.46 29.92
CA LEU A 173 12.17 -8.14 30.23
C LEU A 173 12.80 -7.61 28.94
N MET A 174 12.15 -6.60 28.36
CA MET A 174 12.72 -5.83 27.26
C MET A 174 13.99 -5.16 27.78
N ILE A 175 15.14 -5.51 27.20
CA ILE A 175 16.42 -4.91 27.57
C ILE A 175 16.60 -3.67 26.71
N THR A 176 16.51 -2.50 27.33
CA THR A 176 16.71 -1.20 26.69
C THR A 176 18.05 -0.59 27.07
N ASP A 177 18.67 0.12 26.14
CA ASP A 177 19.89 0.91 26.32
C ASP A 177 19.77 2.16 25.43
N ASP A 178 20.14 3.35 25.93
CA ASP A 178 20.13 4.61 25.16
C ASP A 178 21.10 4.57 23.96
N LYS A 179 21.98 3.55 23.89
CA LYS A 179 22.86 3.25 22.75
C LYS A 179 22.57 1.88 22.14
N GLY A 180 21.37 1.36 22.39
CA GLY A 180 20.86 0.13 21.82
C GLY A 180 20.67 0.24 20.31
N ALA A 181 20.28 -0.88 19.70
CA ALA A 181 19.91 -0.91 18.29
C ALA A 181 18.56 -0.22 18.08
N ASP A 182 18.46 0.63 17.06
CA ASP A 182 17.21 1.22 16.61
C ASP A 182 16.36 0.18 15.85
N LYS A 183 17.03 -0.78 15.20
CA LYS A 183 16.43 -1.83 14.37
C LYS A 183 17.24 -3.11 14.35
N TYR A 184 16.59 -4.22 13.99
CA TYR A 184 17.18 -5.55 13.97
C TYR A 184 18.48 -5.69 13.15
N PRO A 185 18.62 -5.09 11.95
CA PRO A 185 19.87 -5.18 11.18
C PRO A 185 21.11 -4.58 11.88
N GLU A 186 20.95 -3.74 12.90
CA GLU A 186 22.06 -3.11 13.63
C GLU A 186 22.65 -4.03 14.72
N CYS A 187 21.96 -5.12 15.06
CA CYS A 187 22.43 -6.11 16.01
C CYS A 187 23.64 -6.88 15.44
N LYS A 188 24.76 -6.91 16.18
CA LYS A 188 26.03 -7.53 15.73
C LYS A 188 25.93 -9.01 15.32
N ALA A 189 24.98 -9.76 15.89
CA ALA A 189 24.81 -11.20 15.63
C ALA A 189 23.92 -11.53 14.41
N VAL A 190 23.32 -10.51 13.76
CA VAL A 190 22.24 -10.70 12.78
C VAL A 190 22.74 -10.94 11.36
N ASP A 191 23.94 -10.46 11.04
CA ASP A 191 24.46 -10.42 9.67
C ASP A 191 24.42 -11.79 8.97
N VAL A 192 24.81 -12.87 9.66
CA VAL A 192 24.85 -14.22 9.08
C VAL A 192 23.44 -14.76 8.79
N THR A 193 22.53 -14.67 9.76
CA THR A 193 21.16 -15.20 9.63
C THR A 193 20.38 -14.43 8.59
N LEU A 194 20.52 -13.10 8.58
CA LEU A 194 19.84 -12.22 7.63
C LEU A 194 20.35 -12.44 6.20
N LYS A 195 21.68 -12.53 6.01
CA LYS A 195 22.27 -12.87 4.70
C LYS A 195 21.83 -14.25 4.22
N ALA A 196 21.83 -15.26 5.09
CA ALA A 196 21.39 -16.61 4.74
C ALA A 196 19.91 -16.65 4.35
N PHE A 197 19.05 -15.98 5.12
CA PHE A 197 17.63 -15.86 4.81
C PHE A 197 17.42 -15.16 3.46
N MET A 198 18.13 -14.06 3.22
CA MET A 198 17.96 -13.27 2.00
C MET A 198 18.49 -14.02 0.78
N ALA A 199 19.61 -14.73 0.91
CA ALA A 199 20.10 -15.61 -0.13
C ALA A 199 19.10 -16.75 -0.43
N ALA A 200 18.59 -17.43 0.59
CA ALA A 200 17.67 -18.55 0.40
C ALA A 200 16.35 -18.16 -0.26
N ASN A 201 15.84 -16.95 0.02
CA ASN A 201 14.51 -16.53 -0.42
C ASN A 201 14.52 -15.56 -1.61
N PHE A 202 15.62 -14.85 -1.86
CA PHE A 202 15.71 -13.78 -2.86
C PHE A 202 16.89 -13.90 -3.84
N ASN A 203 17.66 -14.99 -3.84
CA ASN A 203 18.82 -15.17 -4.74
C ASN A 203 18.52 -15.04 -6.24
N ASN A 204 17.27 -15.24 -6.67
CA ASN A 204 16.84 -15.09 -8.07
C ASN A 204 16.31 -13.70 -8.40
N SER A 205 16.26 -12.81 -7.42
CA SER A 205 15.77 -11.45 -7.60
C SER A 205 16.95 -10.53 -7.92
N ALA A 206 16.72 -9.52 -8.75
CA ALA A 206 17.73 -8.49 -9.06
C ALA A 206 17.99 -7.53 -7.88
N TYR A 207 17.45 -7.83 -6.69
CA TYR A 207 17.48 -6.94 -5.54
C TYR A 207 18.66 -7.26 -4.62
N THR A 208 19.30 -6.19 -4.16
CA THR A 208 20.33 -6.26 -3.13
C THR A 208 19.68 -6.45 -1.75
N LEU A 209 20.44 -7.00 -0.80
CA LEU A 209 20.03 -7.10 0.61
C LEU A 209 19.54 -5.75 1.15
N GLN A 210 20.30 -4.68 0.88
CA GLN A 210 19.99 -3.34 1.36
C GLN A 210 18.62 -2.85 0.86
N GLN A 211 18.32 -3.04 -0.43
CA GLN A 211 17.01 -2.65 -0.99
C GLN A 211 15.84 -3.40 -0.34
N GLY A 212 16.03 -4.68 0.00
CA GLY A 212 15.00 -5.45 0.71
C GLY A 212 14.77 -4.92 2.14
N LEU A 213 15.84 -4.51 2.83
CA LEU A 213 15.75 -3.91 4.16
C LEU A 213 15.13 -2.51 4.11
N ASP A 214 15.53 -1.67 3.17
CA ASP A 214 14.97 -0.33 2.96
C ASP A 214 13.48 -0.41 2.63
N LEU A 215 13.06 -1.43 1.86
CA LEU A 215 11.64 -1.68 1.59
C LEU A 215 10.87 -2.07 2.86
N LEU A 216 11.43 -2.93 3.71
CA LEU A 216 10.77 -3.34 4.96
C LEU A 216 10.69 -2.18 5.95
N ASP A 217 11.74 -1.38 6.07
CA ASP A 217 11.79 -0.15 6.88
C ASP A 217 10.68 0.83 6.42
N ALA A 218 10.62 1.11 5.11
CA ALA A 218 9.57 1.97 4.54
C ALA A 218 8.16 1.42 4.78
N VAL A 219 7.94 0.12 4.57
CA VAL A 219 6.62 -0.49 4.81
C VAL A 219 6.21 -0.40 6.29
N GLU A 220 7.12 -0.61 7.23
CA GLU A 220 6.80 -0.48 8.64
C GLU A 220 6.43 0.96 9.03
N ASP A 221 7.24 1.94 8.59
CA ASP A 221 7.07 3.37 8.91
C ASP A 221 5.80 3.93 8.26
N ASP A 222 5.59 3.66 6.97
CA ASP A 222 4.51 4.23 6.17
C ASP A 222 3.11 3.74 6.58
N PHE A 223 3.04 2.49 7.05
CA PHE A 223 1.79 1.83 7.41
C PHE A 223 1.63 1.64 8.92
N GLU A 224 2.59 2.13 9.73
CA GLU A 224 2.64 2.00 11.19
C GLU A 224 2.35 0.56 11.64
N CYS A 225 3.03 -0.38 10.98
CA CYS A 225 2.79 -1.82 11.08
C CYS A 225 4.09 -2.58 11.26
N ALA A 226 3.99 -3.85 11.66
CA ALA A 226 5.11 -4.76 11.57
C ALA A 226 4.63 -6.20 11.35
N SER A 227 5.46 -6.97 10.67
CA SER A 227 5.13 -8.31 10.13
C SER A 227 4.00 -8.25 9.09
N MET A 228 3.98 -9.18 8.15
CA MET A 228 3.00 -9.15 7.05
C MET A 228 1.66 -9.74 7.48
N CYS A 229 1.68 -10.93 8.09
CA CYS A 229 0.47 -11.68 8.42
C CYS A 229 0.22 -11.81 9.91
N SER A 230 1.27 -11.92 10.71
CA SER A 230 1.23 -12.04 12.17
C SER A 230 1.39 -10.68 12.84
N THR A 231 0.99 -10.58 14.11
CA THR A 231 1.30 -9.41 14.93
C THR A 231 2.75 -9.51 15.39
N SER A 232 3.59 -8.56 14.96
CA SER A 232 4.95 -8.44 15.48
C SER A 232 4.95 -7.87 16.90
N ARG A 233 6.02 -8.16 17.66
CA ARG A 233 6.23 -7.53 18.97
C ARG A 233 6.87 -6.15 18.83
N TYR A 234 7.85 -6.05 17.95
CA TYR A 234 8.61 -4.82 17.70
C TYR A 234 8.47 -4.41 16.23
N PHE A 235 8.72 -3.14 15.97
CA PHE A 235 9.17 -2.67 14.67
C PHE A 235 10.57 -3.25 14.44
N ALA A 236 10.69 -4.22 13.54
CA ALA A 236 11.93 -4.97 13.39
C ALA A 236 12.90 -4.24 12.46
N PHE A 237 12.38 -3.51 11.46
CA PHE A 237 13.17 -2.88 10.41
C PHE A 237 13.15 -1.35 10.46
N SER A 238 12.13 -0.77 11.08
CA SER A 238 12.04 0.63 11.45
C SER A 238 12.35 0.84 12.94
N LYS A 239 12.22 2.07 13.44
CA LYS A 239 12.65 2.43 14.80
C LYS A 239 11.79 1.77 15.88
N VAL A 240 12.41 0.97 16.74
CA VAL A 240 11.75 0.36 17.92
C VAL A 240 11.20 1.41 18.89
N GLY A 241 11.82 2.61 18.92
CA GLY A 241 11.36 3.76 19.71
C GLY A 241 9.95 4.27 19.36
N HIS A 242 9.33 3.83 18.26
CA HIS A 242 7.92 4.15 17.96
C HIS A 242 6.91 3.44 18.89
N GLY A 243 7.39 2.56 19.77
CA GLY A 243 6.55 1.74 20.63
C GLY A 243 6.07 0.46 19.92
N PRO A 244 5.08 -0.25 20.49
CA PRO A 244 4.58 -1.47 19.87
C PRO A 244 3.77 -1.19 18.60
N PRO A 245 3.93 -2.01 17.54
CA PRO A 245 3.13 -1.88 16.33
C PRO A 245 1.65 -2.17 16.62
N SER A 246 0.76 -1.33 16.09
CA SER A 246 -0.68 -1.43 16.37
C SER A 246 -1.39 -2.53 15.55
N GLN A 247 -0.78 -2.98 14.45
CA GLN A 247 -1.38 -3.89 13.47
C GLN A 247 -0.30 -4.58 12.62
N ASN A 248 -0.69 -5.63 11.90
CA ASN A 248 0.15 -6.23 10.85
C ASN A 248 0.09 -5.40 9.55
N CYS A 249 1.10 -5.55 8.70
CA CYS A 249 1.25 -4.74 7.49
C CYS A 249 0.20 -5.03 6.44
N THR A 250 -0.31 -6.26 6.33
CA THR A 250 -1.45 -6.53 5.45
C THR A 250 -2.68 -5.70 5.86
N SER A 251 -2.96 -5.59 7.16
CA SER A 251 -4.08 -4.79 7.66
C SER A 251 -3.84 -3.29 7.45
N GLY A 252 -2.63 -2.81 7.72
CA GLY A 252 -2.24 -1.42 7.48
C GLY A 252 -2.34 -1.02 6.01
N ILE A 253 -1.80 -1.84 5.11
CA ILE A 253 -1.88 -1.66 3.66
C ILE A 253 -3.34 -1.66 3.20
N ASN A 254 -4.13 -2.66 3.62
CA ASN A 254 -5.55 -2.73 3.25
C ASN A 254 -6.34 -1.50 3.72
N LYS A 255 -6.04 -0.97 4.92
CA LYS A 255 -6.67 0.26 5.44
C LYS A 255 -6.32 1.47 4.58
N VAL A 256 -5.05 1.62 4.18
CA VAL A 256 -4.61 2.70 3.28
C VAL A 256 -5.20 2.54 1.88
N MET A 257 -5.17 1.34 1.30
CA MET A 257 -5.77 1.04 0.01
C MET A 257 -7.28 1.31 0.00
N ASN A 258 -8.01 0.98 1.07
CA ASN A 258 -9.43 1.30 1.20
C ASN A 258 -9.69 2.80 1.20
N LYS A 259 -8.86 3.56 1.93
CA LYS A 259 -8.96 5.03 1.95
C LYS A 259 -8.63 5.63 0.59
N ALA A 260 -7.55 5.17 -0.05
CA ALA A 260 -7.11 5.62 -1.36
C ALA A 260 -8.14 5.31 -2.46
N ALA A 261 -8.71 4.11 -2.45
CA ALA A 261 -9.75 3.72 -3.40
C ALA A 261 -11.02 4.55 -3.23
N SER A 262 -11.43 4.84 -1.99
CA SER A 262 -12.57 5.73 -1.75
C SER A 262 -12.30 7.14 -2.30
N ILE A 263 -11.13 7.72 -2.05
CA ILE A 263 -10.74 9.03 -2.57
C ILE A 263 -10.69 9.02 -4.10
N THR A 264 -10.11 7.98 -4.71
CA THR A 264 -9.99 7.82 -6.17
C THR A 264 -11.36 7.67 -6.82
N PHE A 265 -12.25 6.91 -6.19
CA PHE A 265 -13.63 6.74 -6.65
C PHE A 265 -14.38 8.08 -6.63
N TRP A 266 -14.36 8.81 -5.51
CA TRP A 266 -15.05 10.09 -5.39
C TRP A 266 -14.48 11.16 -6.32
N SER A 267 -13.16 11.24 -6.45
CA SER A 267 -12.52 12.18 -7.39
C SER A 267 -12.83 11.84 -8.85
N GLY A 268 -12.79 10.57 -9.22
CA GLY A 268 -13.18 10.09 -10.55
C GLY A 268 -14.65 10.38 -10.88
N LEU A 269 -15.55 10.19 -9.90
CA LEU A 269 -16.98 10.49 -10.05
C LEU A 269 -17.23 11.98 -10.27
N ILE A 270 -16.61 12.84 -9.45
CA ILE A 270 -16.73 14.31 -9.59
C ILE A 270 -16.19 14.74 -10.96
N PHE A 271 -15.02 14.25 -11.36
CA PHE A 271 -14.43 14.54 -12.66
C PHE A 271 -15.32 14.08 -13.82
N GLY A 272 -15.93 12.89 -13.69
CA GLY A 272 -16.87 12.36 -14.66
C GLY A 272 -18.09 13.27 -14.85
N ILE A 273 -18.69 13.75 -13.75
CA ILE A 273 -19.84 14.67 -13.81
C ILE A 273 -19.45 15.99 -14.48
N ILE A 274 -18.33 16.60 -14.10
CA ILE A 274 -17.86 17.86 -14.68
C ILE A 274 -17.62 17.71 -16.19
N THR A 275 -16.96 16.62 -16.58
CA THR A 275 -16.68 16.31 -17.99
C THR A 275 -17.97 16.09 -18.77
N PHE A 276 -18.94 15.37 -18.20
CA PHE A 276 -20.25 15.15 -18.80
C PHE A 276 -21.01 16.47 -19.03
N VAL A 277 -21.03 17.37 -18.05
CA VAL A 277 -21.62 18.72 -18.20
C VAL A 277 -20.92 19.49 -19.33
N GLY A 278 -19.58 19.43 -19.40
CA GLY A 278 -18.81 20.05 -20.48
C GLY A 278 -19.19 19.53 -21.87
N ILE A 279 -19.43 18.22 -22.00
CA ILE A 279 -19.90 17.59 -23.23
C ILE A 279 -21.30 18.10 -23.60
N VAL A 280 -22.25 18.11 -22.65
CA VAL A 280 -23.61 18.61 -22.89
C VAL A 280 -23.60 20.08 -23.34
N LEU A 281 -22.84 20.93 -22.67
CA LEU A 281 -22.69 22.34 -23.06
C LEU A 281 -22.08 22.48 -24.46
N SER A 282 -21.09 21.65 -24.79
CA SER A 282 -20.49 21.64 -26.13
C SER A 282 -21.51 21.27 -27.20
N PHE A 283 -22.37 20.28 -26.96
CA PHE A 283 -23.48 19.94 -27.86
C PHE A 283 -24.48 21.09 -28.01
N LEU A 284 -24.91 21.73 -26.91
CA LEU A 284 -25.84 22.86 -26.96
C LEU A 284 -25.28 24.04 -27.78
N LEU A 285 -23.98 24.31 -27.68
CA LEU A 285 -23.32 25.35 -28.48
C LEU A 285 -23.26 24.98 -29.98
N ILE A 286 -23.03 23.71 -30.32
CA ILE A 286 -23.07 23.23 -31.70
C ILE A 286 -24.48 23.42 -32.29
N PHE A 287 -25.53 23.07 -31.54
CA PHE A 287 -26.91 23.22 -32.00
C PHE A 287 -27.33 24.68 -32.17
N ARG A 288 -27.03 25.57 -31.21
CA ARG A 288 -27.34 27.00 -31.33
C ARG A 288 -26.70 27.63 -32.57
N LYS A 289 -25.42 27.34 -32.81
CA LYS A 289 -24.70 27.87 -33.96
C LYS A 289 -25.25 27.38 -35.30
N LYS A 290 -25.89 26.21 -35.35
CA LYS A 290 -26.55 25.76 -36.58
C LYS A 290 -27.72 26.69 -36.94
N HIS A 291 -28.52 27.08 -35.95
CA HIS A 291 -29.67 27.96 -36.14
C HIS A 291 -29.27 29.36 -36.65
N ASP A 292 -28.24 29.98 -36.07
CA ASP A 292 -27.80 31.34 -36.46
C ASP A 292 -27.29 31.43 -37.92
N ASN A 293 -26.86 30.31 -38.52
CA ASN A 293 -26.39 30.28 -39.90
C ASN A 293 -27.53 30.09 -40.92
N GLU A 294 -28.74 29.71 -40.49
CA GLU A 294 -29.88 29.45 -41.38
C GLU A 294 -30.78 30.69 -41.57
N GLU A 295 -30.77 31.67 -40.64
CA GLU A 295 -31.54 32.92 -40.76
C GLU A 295 -31.16 33.90 -41.91
N PRO A 296 -29.91 34.02 -42.40
CA PRO A 296 -29.59 35.04 -43.40
C PRO A 296 -30.16 34.77 -44.81
N LEU A 297 -30.72 33.58 -45.08
CA LEU A 297 -31.26 33.22 -46.39
C LEU A 297 -32.73 33.58 -46.60
N LEU A 298 -33.45 34.02 -45.56
CA LEU A 298 -34.88 34.35 -45.64
C LEU A 298 -35.17 35.85 -45.80
N ASN A 299 -34.14 36.71 -45.73
CA ASN A 299 -34.26 38.17 -45.86
C ASN A 299 -33.63 38.72 -47.15
N HIS A 300 -33.42 37.88 -48.16
CA HIS A 300 -32.99 38.26 -49.50
C HIS A 300 -33.92 37.64 -50.54
#